data_AF-A0A8J5JMQ0-F1
#
_entry.id   AF-A0A8J5JMQ0-F1
#
_cell.length_a   1.000
_cell.length_b   1.000
_cell.length_c   1.000
_cell.angle_alpha   90.00
_cell.angle_beta   90.00
_cell.angle_gamma   90.00
#
_symmetry.space_group_name_H-M   'P 1'
#
loop_
_entity.id
_entity.type
_entity.pdbx_description
1 polymer ?
#
loop_
_entity_poly.entity_id
_entity_poly.type
_entity_poly.pdbx_seq_one_letter_code
_entity_poly.pdbx_strand_id
1 'polypeptide(L)'
;MAQPLRKVLEDPDVVRGLQENPGTYRFKNGAFLEVSAVHWPPHIVVEEAVGGGGELTVGGPMADLLTTLADSLNFTYKIVQPGDRAWGAKLPNGTWSGMVGQVSRQEVDIALGPFGISEARFKVVDYTRAFYYDDRSILAIKGLPEVDPWGFMYPFTPLVWAALVAALLVACLAVVVLGSRPKTWTHLSWASQLLLLHVRIVLHQGIL
;
A
#
# COMPACT_ATOMS: atom_id res chain seq x y z
N MET A 1 -25.68 -26.09 -28.52
CA MET A 1 -24.80 -24.90 -28.46
C MET A 1 -25.50 -23.87 -27.60
N ALA A 2 -24.81 -23.30 -26.61
CA ALA A 2 -25.37 -22.23 -25.79
C ALA A 2 -25.66 -21.01 -26.68
N GLN A 3 -26.76 -20.31 -26.43
CA GLN A 3 -27.13 -19.12 -27.18
C GLN A 3 -26.45 -17.88 -26.60
N PRO A 4 -26.14 -16.85 -27.42
CA PRO A 4 -25.63 -15.58 -26.91
C PRO A 4 -26.57 -15.01 -25.85
N LEU A 5 -26.01 -14.49 -24.75
CA LEU A 5 -26.77 -13.97 -23.61
C LEU A 5 -27.89 -13.02 -24.04
N ARG A 6 -27.61 -12.14 -24.99
CA ARG A 6 -28.57 -11.19 -25.53
C ARG A 6 -29.86 -11.85 -26.04
N LYS A 7 -29.76 -12.96 -26.77
CA LYS A 7 -30.93 -13.70 -27.27
C LYS A 7 -31.65 -14.44 -26.13
N VAL A 8 -30.90 -14.93 -25.14
CA VAL A 8 -31.47 -15.60 -23.97
C VAL A 8 -32.30 -14.61 -23.14
N LEU A 9 -31.88 -13.36 -23.04
CA LEU A 9 -32.59 -12.30 -22.31
C LEU A 9 -33.79 -11.70 -23.05
N GLU A 10 -34.00 -12.02 -24.34
CA GLU A 10 -35.22 -11.63 -25.07
C GLU A 10 -36.44 -12.45 -24.62
N ASP A 11 -36.22 -13.63 -24.01
CA ASP A 11 -37.28 -14.47 -23.47
C ASP A 11 -37.85 -13.88 -22.16
N PRO A 12 -39.14 -13.49 -22.12
CA PRO A 12 -39.75 -12.92 -20.92
C PRO A 12 -39.72 -13.86 -19.71
N ASP A 13 -39.77 -15.17 -19.93
CA ASP A 13 -39.76 -16.16 -18.84
C ASP A 13 -38.38 -16.24 -18.18
N VAL A 14 -37.31 -16.02 -18.96
CA VAL A 14 -35.94 -15.92 -18.44
C VAL A 14 -35.81 -14.68 -17.56
N VAL A 15 -36.22 -13.51 -18.07
CA VAL A 15 -36.14 -12.24 -17.34
C VAL A 15 -36.95 -12.30 -16.05
N ARG A 16 -38.16 -12.85 -16.12
CA ARG A 16 -39.02 -13.03 -14.96
C ARG A 16 -38.39 -13.96 -13.93
N GLY A 17 -37.82 -15.09 -14.37
CA GLY A 17 -37.15 -16.02 -13.48
C GLY A 17 -35.94 -15.42 -12.77
N LEU A 18 -35.17 -14.57 -13.45
CA LEU A 18 -34.05 -13.82 -12.85
C LEU A 18 -34.52 -12.84 -11.77
N GLN A 19 -35.66 -12.18 -12.00
CA GLN A 19 -36.25 -11.23 -11.04
C GLN A 19 -36.85 -11.93 -9.82
N GLU A 20 -37.51 -13.07 -10.00
CA GLU A 20 -38.16 -13.83 -8.93
C GLU A 20 -37.15 -14.61 -8.07
N ASN A 21 -36.07 -15.14 -8.68
CA ASN A 21 -35.12 -16.02 -8.00
C ASN A 21 -33.65 -15.60 -8.22
N PRO A 22 -33.25 -14.38 -7.86
CA PRO A 22 -31.94 -13.84 -8.24
C PRO A 22 -30.74 -14.62 -7.66
N GLY A 23 -30.92 -15.32 -6.54
CA GLY A 23 -29.86 -16.08 -5.87
C GLY A 23 -29.73 -17.55 -6.29
N THR A 24 -30.71 -18.09 -7.00
CA THR A 24 -30.78 -19.53 -7.35
C THR A 24 -31.06 -19.78 -8.82
N TYR A 25 -31.22 -18.71 -9.61
CA TYR A 25 -31.52 -18.82 -11.03
C TYR A 25 -30.39 -19.53 -11.78
N ARG A 26 -30.76 -20.40 -12.72
CA ARG A 26 -29.84 -21.14 -13.59
C ARG A 26 -30.40 -21.17 -15.00
N PHE A 27 -29.60 -20.81 -16.00
CA PHE A 27 -30.01 -20.83 -17.40
C PHE A 27 -30.28 -22.28 -17.84
N LYS A 28 -31.56 -22.63 -18.08
CA LYS A 28 -31.97 -24.00 -18.40
C LYS A 28 -31.24 -24.58 -19.64
N ASN A 29 -31.06 -23.74 -20.67
CA ASN A 29 -30.46 -24.13 -21.95
C ASN A 29 -28.99 -23.70 -22.09
N GLY A 30 -28.41 -23.14 -21.03
CA GLY A 30 -27.11 -22.48 -21.08
C GLY A 30 -27.15 -21.11 -21.74
N ALA A 31 -26.27 -20.21 -21.30
CA ALA A 31 -26.01 -18.93 -21.98
C ALA A 31 -24.54 -18.85 -22.40
N PHE A 32 -24.24 -18.10 -23.45
CA PHE A 32 -22.89 -17.81 -23.89
C PHE A 32 -22.58 -16.33 -23.70
N LEU A 33 -21.47 -16.03 -23.01
CA LEU A 33 -21.05 -14.68 -22.67
C LEU A 33 -19.70 -14.32 -23.30
N GLU A 34 -19.58 -13.08 -23.77
CA GLU A 34 -18.30 -12.49 -24.13
C GLU A 34 -17.75 -11.67 -22.95
N VAL A 35 -16.58 -12.05 -22.46
CA VAL A 35 -15.98 -11.44 -21.26
C VAL A 35 -14.69 -10.75 -21.63
N SER A 36 -14.62 -9.45 -21.38
CA SER A 36 -13.41 -8.65 -21.58
C SER A 36 -12.51 -8.73 -20.35
N ALA A 37 -11.22 -9.01 -20.54
CA ALA A 37 -10.23 -9.05 -19.47
C ALA A 37 -8.88 -8.47 -19.90
N VAL A 38 -8.19 -7.86 -18.94
CA VAL A 38 -6.82 -7.35 -19.10
C VAL A 38 -5.91 -8.04 -18.08
N HIS A 39 -4.68 -8.36 -18.48
CA HIS A 39 -3.68 -8.99 -17.63
C HIS A 39 -3.29 -8.05 -16.48
N TRP A 40 -3.62 -8.43 -15.24
CA TRP A 40 -3.37 -7.66 -14.02
C TRP A 40 -3.14 -8.58 -12.81
N PRO A 41 -1.91 -9.10 -12.63
CA PRO A 41 -1.58 -9.97 -11.51
C PRO A 41 -1.63 -9.23 -10.16
N PRO A 42 -1.98 -9.92 -9.05
CA PRO A 42 -2.35 -11.34 -8.98
C PRO A 42 -3.82 -11.61 -9.30
N HIS A 43 -4.63 -10.59 -9.60
CA HIS A 43 -6.09 -10.70 -9.69
C HIS A 43 -6.57 -11.45 -10.92
N ILE A 44 -5.99 -11.12 -12.09
CA ILE A 44 -6.29 -11.75 -13.38
C ILE A 44 -5.00 -11.95 -14.15
N VAL A 45 -4.78 -13.18 -14.57
CA VAL A 45 -3.69 -13.56 -15.46
C VAL A 45 -4.33 -13.97 -16.78
N VAL A 46 -4.16 -13.15 -17.82
CA VAL A 46 -4.59 -13.51 -19.19
C VAL A 46 -3.41 -14.14 -19.91
N GLU A 47 -3.61 -15.33 -20.46
CA GLU A 47 -2.63 -16.11 -21.22
C GLU A 47 -3.25 -16.62 -22.54
N GLU A 48 -2.41 -16.99 -23.50
CA GLU A 48 -2.88 -17.67 -24.71
C GLU A 48 -3.04 -19.17 -24.43
N ALA A 49 -4.14 -19.76 -24.92
CA ALA A 49 -4.44 -21.17 -24.76
C ALA A 49 -3.34 -22.03 -25.41
N VAL A 50 -2.95 -23.09 -24.71
CA VAL A 50 -1.96 -24.08 -25.16
C VAL A 50 -2.58 -24.92 -26.28
N GLY A 51 -2.54 -24.38 -27.50
CA GLY A 51 -3.19 -24.96 -28.68
C GLY A 51 -3.08 -24.14 -29.96
N GLY A 52 -2.58 -22.90 -29.90
CA GLY A 52 -2.20 -22.13 -31.09
C GLY A 52 -3.36 -21.56 -31.92
N GLY A 53 -4.48 -21.23 -31.28
CA GLY A 53 -5.67 -20.66 -31.94
C GLY A 53 -5.94 -19.18 -31.66
N GLY A 54 -5.08 -18.50 -30.89
CA GLY A 54 -5.34 -17.14 -30.40
C GLY A 54 -6.48 -17.04 -29.38
N GLU A 55 -6.95 -18.18 -28.87
CA GLU A 55 -7.93 -18.24 -27.79
C GLU A 55 -7.26 -17.87 -26.48
N LEU A 56 -7.89 -16.99 -25.70
CA LEU A 56 -7.35 -16.50 -24.44
C LEU A 56 -7.93 -17.27 -23.27
N THR A 57 -7.07 -17.67 -22.35
CA THR A 57 -7.46 -18.23 -21.05
C THR A 57 -7.21 -17.21 -19.95
N VAL A 58 -7.98 -17.32 -18.87
CA VAL A 58 -7.82 -16.49 -17.68
C VAL A 58 -7.54 -17.35 -16.46
N GLY A 59 -6.65 -16.88 -15.60
CA GLY A 59 -6.34 -17.43 -14.29
C GLY A 59 -6.37 -16.36 -13.20
N GLY A 60 -6.22 -16.81 -11.96
CA GLY A 60 -6.24 -15.95 -10.77
C GLY A 60 -7.61 -15.87 -10.10
N PRO A 61 -7.70 -15.22 -8.92
CA PRO A 61 -8.88 -15.29 -8.07
C PRO A 61 -10.18 -14.81 -8.72
N MET A 62 -10.10 -13.83 -9.63
CA MET A 62 -11.29 -13.35 -10.34
C MET A 62 -11.72 -14.27 -11.47
N ALA A 63 -10.79 -15.00 -12.08
CA ALA A 63 -11.10 -16.05 -13.06
C ALA A 63 -11.80 -17.24 -12.38
N ASP A 64 -11.34 -17.61 -11.19
CA ASP A 64 -11.97 -18.66 -10.37
C ASP A 64 -13.40 -18.26 -9.97
N LEU A 65 -13.60 -16.99 -9.59
CA LEU A 65 -14.92 -16.43 -9.32
C LEU A 65 -15.82 -16.53 -10.56
N LEU A 66 -15.33 -16.11 -11.72
CA LEU A 66 -16.09 -16.16 -12.97
C LEU A 66 -16.48 -17.61 -13.33
N THR A 67 -15.55 -18.55 -13.17
CA THR A 67 -15.78 -19.97 -13.43
C THR A 67 -16.81 -20.55 -12.46
N THR A 68 -16.74 -20.20 -11.19
CA THR A 68 -17.74 -20.59 -10.19
C THR A 68 -19.13 -20.05 -10.53
N LEU A 69 -19.21 -18.80 -11.01
CA LEU A 69 -20.47 -18.21 -11.48
C LEU A 69 -20.98 -18.91 -12.75
N ALA A 70 -20.09 -19.25 -13.68
CA ALA A 70 -20.39 -19.98 -14.90
C ALA A 70 -21.05 -21.34 -14.60
N ASP A 71 -20.48 -22.09 -13.66
CA ASP A 71 -21.02 -23.39 -13.24
C ASP A 71 -22.35 -23.25 -12.49
N SER A 72 -22.46 -22.26 -11.61
CA SER A 72 -23.66 -22.03 -10.79
C SER A 72 -24.85 -21.58 -11.64
N LEU A 73 -24.64 -20.60 -12.52
CA LEU A 73 -25.68 -20.02 -13.37
C LEU A 73 -25.88 -20.80 -14.68
N ASN A 74 -24.99 -21.75 -14.99
CA ASN A 74 -24.97 -22.51 -16.25
C ASN A 74 -24.75 -21.63 -17.47
N PHE A 75 -23.63 -20.92 -17.53
CA PHE A 75 -23.20 -20.24 -18.73
C PHE A 75 -21.79 -20.66 -19.13
N THR A 76 -21.48 -20.50 -20.41
CA THR A 76 -20.12 -20.61 -20.94
C THR A 76 -19.66 -19.23 -21.39
N TYR A 77 -18.36 -19.02 -21.45
CA TYR A 77 -17.81 -17.73 -21.82
C TYR A 77 -16.57 -17.88 -22.70
N LYS A 78 -16.27 -16.82 -23.45
CA LYS A 78 -14.95 -16.63 -24.07
C LYS A 78 -14.32 -15.36 -23.55
N ILE A 79 -13.00 -15.37 -23.47
CA ILE A 79 -12.22 -14.19 -23.09
C ILE A 79 -11.84 -13.41 -24.34
N VAL A 80 -12.07 -12.11 -24.29
CA VAL A 80 -11.57 -11.15 -25.27
C VAL A 80 -10.71 -10.12 -24.56
N GLN A 81 -9.68 -9.62 -25.25
CA GLN A 81 -8.84 -8.55 -24.73
C GLN A 81 -9.14 -7.27 -25.50
N PRO A 82 -9.31 -6.11 -24.83
CA PRO A 82 -9.48 -4.85 -25.54
C PRO A 82 -8.20 -4.53 -26.32
N GLY A 83 -8.35 -4.00 -27.54
CA GLY A 83 -7.21 -3.70 -28.41
C GLY A 83 -6.21 -2.69 -27.82
N ASP A 84 -6.68 -1.78 -26.96
CA ASP A 84 -5.86 -0.81 -26.25
C ASP A 84 -5.32 -1.32 -24.89
N ARG A 85 -5.70 -2.53 -24.47
CA ARG A 85 -5.37 -3.15 -23.16
C ARG A 85 -5.68 -2.23 -21.97
N ALA A 86 -6.65 -1.33 -22.12
CA ALA A 86 -6.99 -0.35 -21.09
C ALA A 86 -8.23 -0.77 -20.29
N TRP A 87 -8.30 -0.31 -19.04
CA TRP A 87 -9.51 -0.44 -18.20
C TRP A 87 -10.68 0.37 -18.74
N GLY A 88 -10.37 1.57 -19.22
CA GLY A 88 -11.32 2.50 -19.80
C GLY A 88 -11.26 3.88 -19.17
N ALA A 89 -11.09 4.86 -20.05
CA ALA A 89 -11.05 6.28 -19.74
C ALA A 89 -12.02 7.02 -20.66
N LYS A 90 -12.56 8.12 -20.16
CA LYS A 90 -13.40 9.01 -20.97
C LYS A 90 -12.50 9.80 -21.91
N LEU A 91 -12.76 9.67 -23.20
CA LEU A 91 -12.06 10.36 -24.27
C LEU A 91 -12.64 11.77 -24.47
N PRO A 92 -11.89 12.71 -25.09
CA PRO A 92 -12.37 14.08 -25.33
C PRO A 92 -13.65 14.18 -26.16
N ASN A 93 -13.87 13.21 -27.05
CA ASN A 93 -15.09 13.08 -27.86
C ASN A 93 -16.31 12.57 -27.06
N GLY A 94 -16.15 12.31 -25.75
CA GLY A 94 -17.19 11.81 -24.87
C GLY A 94 -17.35 10.29 -24.83
N THR A 95 -16.67 9.53 -25.71
CA THR A 95 -16.73 8.07 -25.70
C THR A 95 -15.79 7.47 -24.66
N TRP A 96 -15.94 6.17 -24.39
CA TRP A 96 -15.08 5.44 -23.45
C TRP A 96 -14.17 4.47 -24.19
N SER A 97 -12.90 4.42 -23.79
CA SER A 97 -11.91 3.44 -24.25
C SER A 97 -11.94 2.17 -23.40
N GLY A 98 -11.08 1.19 -23.72
CA GLY A 98 -10.86 0.01 -22.90
C GLY A 98 -12.09 -0.87 -22.68
N MET A 99 -12.00 -1.68 -21.62
CA MET A 99 -13.07 -2.61 -21.23
C MET A 99 -14.41 -1.89 -20.94
N VAL A 100 -14.38 -0.74 -20.24
CA VAL A 100 -15.59 0.08 -20.02
C VAL A 100 -16.21 0.51 -21.33
N GLY A 101 -15.40 0.90 -22.32
CA GLY A 101 -15.85 1.25 -23.65
C GLY A 101 -16.52 0.08 -24.37
N GLN A 102 -15.94 -1.12 -24.30
CA GLN A 102 -16.51 -2.32 -24.92
C GLN A 102 -17.87 -2.67 -24.34
N VAL A 103 -18.02 -2.65 -23.00
CA VAL A 103 -19.31 -2.90 -22.34
C VAL A 103 -20.32 -1.81 -22.68
N SER A 104 -19.92 -0.54 -22.63
CA SER A 104 -20.81 0.59 -22.94
C SER A 104 -21.34 0.55 -24.38
N ARG A 105 -20.53 0.06 -25.33
CA ARG A 105 -20.93 -0.15 -26.73
C ARG A 105 -21.59 -1.52 -26.98
N GLN A 106 -21.79 -2.32 -25.94
CA GLN A 106 -22.37 -3.66 -26.01
C GLN A 106 -21.61 -4.60 -26.95
N GLU A 107 -20.28 -4.42 -27.04
CA GLU A 107 -19.37 -5.30 -27.78
C GLU A 107 -19.06 -6.57 -26.98
N VAL A 108 -19.17 -6.48 -25.66
CA VAL A 108 -18.96 -7.59 -24.71
C VAL A 108 -20.05 -7.54 -23.63
N ASP A 109 -20.34 -8.68 -23.01
CA ASP A 109 -21.39 -8.79 -22.00
C ASP A 109 -20.89 -8.38 -20.61
N ILE A 110 -19.63 -8.73 -20.28
CA ILE A 110 -19.03 -8.47 -18.96
C ILE A 110 -17.59 -7.99 -19.14
N ALA A 111 -17.17 -7.05 -18.28
CA ALA A 111 -15.75 -6.75 -18.08
C ALA A 111 -15.29 -7.31 -16.74
N LEU A 112 -14.28 -8.19 -16.75
CA LEU A 112 -13.74 -8.85 -15.58
C LEU A 112 -12.45 -8.13 -15.12
N GLY A 113 -12.42 -7.69 -13.88
CA GLY A 113 -11.21 -7.11 -13.26
C GLY A 113 -11.47 -6.28 -12.01
N PRO A 114 -10.42 -5.93 -11.25
CA PRO A 114 -10.49 -5.06 -10.07
C PRO A 114 -10.82 -3.61 -10.47
N PHE A 115 -12.04 -3.38 -10.94
CA PHE A 115 -12.48 -2.04 -11.31
C PHE A 115 -12.74 -1.19 -10.06
N GLY A 116 -12.02 -0.08 -9.94
CA GLY A 116 -12.44 1.00 -9.06
C GLY A 116 -13.79 1.56 -9.52
N ILE A 117 -14.78 1.52 -8.60
CA ILE A 117 -16.09 2.13 -8.82
C ILE A 117 -15.94 3.65 -8.75
N SER A 118 -16.42 4.33 -9.79
CA SER A 118 -16.40 5.78 -9.88
C SER A 118 -17.70 6.29 -10.49
N GLU A 119 -18.14 7.47 -10.09
CA GLU A 119 -19.37 8.08 -10.60
C GLU A 119 -19.35 8.21 -12.13
N ALA A 120 -18.20 8.60 -12.71
CA ALA A 120 -18.07 8.78 -14.15
C ALA A 120 -18.31 7.47 -14.93
N ARG A 121 -17.81 6.34 -14.42
CA ARG A 121 -18.03 5.02 -15.04
C ARG A 121 -19.43 4.49 -14.77
N PHE A 122 -19.96 4.72 -13.57
CA PHE A 122 -21.31 4.28 -13.18
C PHE A 122 -22.42 4.90 -14.07
N LYS A 123 -22.16 6.04 -14.70
CA LYS A 123 -23.09 6.67 -15.67
C LYS A 123 -23.20 5.93 -17.01
N VAL A 124 -22.28 5.03 -17.33
CA VAL A 124 -22.22 4.35 -18.64
C VAL A 124 -22.21 2.83 -18.56
N VAL A 125 -21.91 2.27 -17.40
CA VAL A 125 -21.93 0.82 -17.14
C VAL A 125 -22.45 0.55 -15.73
N ASP A 126 -23.12 -0.59 -15.57
CA ASP A 126 -23.55 -1.07 -14.26
C ASP A 126 -22.46 -1.92 -13.61
N TYR A 127 -22.31 -1.76 -12.29
CA TYR A 127 -21.37 -2.55 -11.49
C TYR A 127 -22.10 -3.64 -10.73
N THR A 128 -21.42 -4.78 -10.55
CA THR A 128 -21.83 -5.78 -9.57
C THR A 128 -21.64 -5.25 -8.14
N ARG A 129 -22.16 -5.99 -7.16
CA ARG A 129 -21.81 -5.71 -5.76
C ARG A 129 -20.32 -5.90 -5.55
N ALA A 130 -19.69 -4.91 -4.92
CA ALA A 130 -18.29 -5.01 -4.51
C ALA A 130 -18.12 -6.22 -3.57
N PHE A 131 -17.22 -7.12 -3.95
CA PHE A 131 -16.86 -8.31 -3.16
C PHE A 131 -15.45 -8.21 -2.56
N TYR A 132 -14.69 -7.18 -2.95
CA TYR A 132 -13.36 -6.87 -2.44
C TYR A 132 -13.24 -5.35 -2.26
N TYR A 133 -12.58 -4.94 -1.18
CA TYR A 133 -12.27 -3.55 -0.87
C TYR A 133 -10.76 -3.41 -0.75
N ASP A 134 -10.22 -2.38 -1.37
CA ASP A 134 -8.80 -2.05 -1.33
C ASP A 134 -8.62 -0.62 -0.78
N ASP A 135 -7.59 -0.43 0.02
CA ASP A 135 -7.27 0.84 0.65
C ASP A 135 -6.15 1.55 -0.10
N ARG A 136 -6.35 2.84 -0.38
CA ARG A 136 -5.30 3.67 -0.97
C ARG A 136 -4.22 3.95 0.07
N SER A 137 -3.07 3.31 -0.08
CA SER A 137 -1.88 3.55 0.74
C SER A 137 -0.80 4.29 -0.05
N ILE A 138 0.02 5.07 0.66
CA ILE A 138 1.22 5.68 0.08
C ILE A 138 2.37 4.74 0.37
N LEU A 139 2.96 4.18 -0.68
CA LEU A 139 4.20 3.43 -0.58
C LEU A 139 5.38 4.40 -0.59
N ALA A 140 6.10 4.48 0.52
CA ALA A 140 7.35 5.22 0.62
C ALA A 140 8.51 4.26 0.82
N ILE A 141 9.64 4.54 0.16
CA ILE A 141 10.88 3.82 0.43
C ILE A 141 11.34 4.21 1.83
N LYS A 142 11.68 3.21 2.65
CA LYS A 142 12.33 3.47 3.94
C LYS A 142 13.62 4.25 3.67
N GLY A 143 13.75 5.44 4.26
CA GLY A 143 14.98 6.23 4.17
C GLY A 143 16.19 5.38 4.54
N LEU A 144 17.24 5.45 3.72
CA LEU A 144 18.53 4.86 4.10
C LEU A 144 19.01 5.55 5.38
N PRO A 145 19.57 4.81 6.35
CA PRO A 145 20.17 5.44 7.51
C PRO A 145 21.35 6.30 7.03
N GLU A 146 21.16 7.61 7.02
CA GLU A 146 22.24 8.56 6.80
C GLU A 146 23.12 8.56 8.06
N VAL A 147 24.40 8.25 7.88
CA VAL A 147 25.38 8.36 8.96
C VAL A 147 25.70 9.84 9.10
N ASP A 148 25.04 10.53 10.03
CA ASP A 148 25.40 11.89 10.40
C ASP A 148 26.65 11.87 11.31
N PRO A 149 27.81 12.40 10.86
CA PRO A 149 29.03 12.45 11.68
C PRO A 149 28.84 13.27 12.97
N TRP A 150 27.88 14.19 12.99
CA TRP A 150 27.54 15.02 14.16
C TRP A 150 26.38 14.46 14.97
N GLY A 151 25.94 13.23 14.67
CA GLY A 151 24.84 12.57 15.36
C GLY A 151 25.00 12.53 16.89
N PHE A 152 26.24 12.50 17.38
CA PHE A 152 26.56 12.53 18.81
C PHE A 152 26.22 13.86 19.51
N MET A 153 25.96 14.94 18.75
CA MET A 153 25.58 16.25 19.31
C MET A 153 24.07 16.36 19.57
N TYR A 154 23.23 15.54 18.92
CA TYR A 154 21.77 15.55 19.08
C TYR A 154 21.20 15.24 20.47
N PRO A 155 21.87 14.47 21.36
CA PRO A 155 21.33 14.18 22.69
C PRO A 155 21.13 15.42 23.57
N PHE A 156 21.86 16.52 23.33
CA PHE A 156 21.78 17.74 24.13
C PHE A 156 21.33 18.93 23.27
N THR A 157 20.44 19.75 23.83
CA THR A 157 20.04 21.01 23.19
C THR A 157 21.21 22.00 23.18
N PRO A 158 21.23 22.98 22.26
CA PRO A 158 22.28 24.01 22.22
C PRO A 158 22.46 24.75 23.56
N LEU A 159 21.39 24.91 24.33
CA LEU A 159 21.43 25.52 25.66
C LEU A 159 22.21 24.66 26.67
N VAL A 160 22.03 23.35 26.66
CA VAL A 160 22.77 22.43 27.54
C VAL A 160 24.25 22.41 27.17
N TRP A 161 24.57 22.40 25.87
CA TRP A 161 25.95 22.57 25.40
C TRP A 161 26.56 23.89 25.88
N ALA A 162 25.84 25.01 25.75
CA ALA A 162 26.29 26.31 26.25
C ALA A 162 26.48 26.32 27.77
N ALA A 163 25.58 25.68 28.53
CA ALA A 163 25.69 25.54 29.98
C ALA A 163 26.89 24.69 30.41
N LEU A 164 27.20 23.60 29.69
CA LEU A 164 28.40 22.80 29.92
C LEU A 164 29.68 23.62 29.72
N VAL A 165 29.75 24.39 28.63
CA VAL A 165 30.88 25.30 28.37
C VAL A 165 30.98 26.36 29.46
N ALA A 166 29.86 26.99 29.85
CA ALA A 166 29.84 27.98 30.92
C ALA A 166 30.29 27.40 32.27
N ALA A 167 29.81 26.20 32.64
CA ALA A 167 30.20 25.52 33.86
C ALA A 167 31.71 25.19 33.87
N LEU A 168 32.26 24.75 32.73
CA LEU A 168 33.70 24.50 32.58
C LEU A 168 34.50 25.79 32.78
N LEU A 169 34.08 26.90 32.19
CA LEU A 169 34.74 28.21 32.35
C LEU A 169 34.69 28.69 33.80
N VAL A 170 33.55 28.54 34.48
CA VAL A 170 33.41 28.88 35.90
C VAL A 170 34.34 28.02 36.77
N ALA A 171 34.44 26.71 36.49
CA ALA A 171 35.34 25.83 37.21
C ALA A 171 36.83 26.21 36.99
N CYS A 172 37.23 26.51 35.75
CA CYS A 172 38.58 26.99 35.45
C CYS A 172 38.89 28.31 36.19
N LEU A 173 37.97 29.27 36.17
CA LEU A 173 38.12 30.54 36.90
C LEU A 173 38.25 30.31 38.40
N ALA A 174 37.43 29.45 38.99
CA ALA A 174 37.51 29.12 40.41
C ALA A 174 38.90 28.54 40.77
N VAL A 175 39.42 27.60 39.98
CA VAL A 175 40.76 27.03 40.19
C VAL A 175 41.85 28.11 40.12
N VAL A 176 41.79 29.01 39.13
CA VAL A 176 42.76 30.11 39.01
C VAL A 176 42.70 31.03 40.23
N VAL A 177 41.51 31.46 40.67
CA VAL A 177 41.35 32.34 41.83
C VAL A 177 41.84 31.68 43.12
N LEU A 178 41.49 30.39 43.33
CA LEU A 178 41.97 29.64 44.50
C LEU A 178 43.50 29.43 44.45
N GLY A 179 44.05 29.16 43.26
CA GLY A 179 45.50 29.03 43.03
C GLY A 179 46.28 30.33 43.15
N SER A 180 45.61 31.48 43.06
CA SER A 180 46.20 32.81 43.20
C SER A 180 46.32 33.27 44.66
N ARG A 181 45.87 32.47 45.64
CA ARG A 181 46.04 32.80 47.06
C ARG A 181 47.53 32.88 47.42
N PRO A 182 47.97 33.92 48.15
CA PRO A 182 49.38 34.07 48.51
C PRO A 182 49.86 32.85 49.30
N LYS A 183 51.06 32.36 48.97
CA LYS A 183 51.76 31.26 49.67
C LYS A 183 51.95 31.62 51.15
N THR A 184 50.96 31.35 51.98
CA THR A 184 51.10 31.46 53.44
C THR A 184 51.47 30.10 54.01
N TRP A 185 52.77 29.95 54.31
CA TRP A 185 53.34 29.09 55.34
C TRP A 185 52.76 27.67 55.50
N THR A 186 52.77 26.88 54.42
CA THR A 186 52.82 25.42 54.54
C THR A 186 53.76 24.88 53.48
N HIS A 187 54.81 24.15 53.87
CA HIS A 187 55.83 23.58 52.98
C HIS A 187 55.31 22.49 52.00
N LEU A 188 54.01 22.19 52.02
CA LEU A 188 53.38 21.20 51.15
C LEU A 188 52.69 21.87 49.95
N SER A 189 52.94 21.34 48.75
CA SER A 189 52.34 21.84 47.51
C SER A 189 50.81 21.72 47.53
N TRP A 190 50.09 22.61 46.85
CA TRP A 190 48.62 22.59 46.79
C TRP A 190 48.05 21.23 46.31
N ALA A 191 48.78 20.53 45.44
CA ALA A 191 48.45 19.19 44.98
C ALA A 191 48.46 18.16 46.13
N SER A 192 49.40 18.28 47.07
CA SER A 192 49.45 17.42 48.26
C SER A 192 48.30 17.71 49.23
N GLN A 193 47.86 18.97 49.35
CA GLN A 193 46.69 19.31 50.17
C GLN A 193 45.38 18.79 49.57
N LEU A 194 45.21 18.89 48.25
CA LEU A 194 44.07 18.28 47.55
C LEU A 194 44.09 16.75 47.64
N LEU A 195 45.25 16.12 47.47
CA LEU A 195 45.42 14.68 47.67
C LEU A 195 45.00 14.28 49.09
N LEU A 196 45.51 14.97 50.12
CA LEU A 196 45.16 14.69 51.52
C LEU A 196 43.69 14.93 51.81
N LEU A 197 43.06 15.93 51.16
CA LEU A 197 41.63 16.19 51.31
C LEU A 197 40.79 15.09 50.67
N HIS A 198 41.17 14.60 49.48
CA HIS A 198 40.51 13.46 48.83
C HIS A 198 40.72 12.18 49.63
N VAL A 199 41.93 11.91 50.12
CA VAL A 199 42.23 10.77 51.01
C VAL A 199 41.39 10.85 52.30
N ARG A 200 41.29 12.03 52.92
CA ARG A 200 40.45 12.24 54.12
C ARG A 200 38.96 12.03 53.84
N ILE A 201 38.47 12.51 52.70
CA ILE A 201 37.08 12.28 52.28
C ILE A 201 36.85 10.79 52.09
N VAL A 202 37.71 10.10 51.35
CA VAL A 202 37.60 8.65 51.10
C VAL A 202 37.65 7.84 52.41
N LEU A 203 38.54 8.17 53.34
CA LEU A 203 38.62 7.52 54.66
C LEU A 203 37.37 7.76 55.53
N HIS A 204 36.70 8.91 55.39
CA HIS A 204 35.48 9.22 56.15
C HIS A 204 34.21 8.63 55.50
N GLN A 205 34.28 8.16 54.25
CA GLN A 205 33.17 7.48 53.56
C GLN A 205 33.04 5.99 53.92
N GLY A 206 33.88 5.46 54.81
CA GLY A 206 33.68 4.13 55.42
C GLY A 206 33.76 2.95 54.44
N ILE A 207 34.57 3.04 53.37
CA ILE A 207 34.76 1.94 52.40
C ILE A 207 35.99 1.08 52.77
N LEU A 208 36.28 0.95 54.07
CA LEU A 208 37.13 -0.09 54.66
C LEU A 208 36.53 -0.52 55.99
#